data_AF-A0A9X4QNK4-F1
#
_entry.id   AF-A0A9X4QNK4-F1
#
_cell.length_a   1.000
_cell.length_b   1.000
_cell.length_c   1.000
_cell.angle_alpha   90.00
_cell.angle_beta   90.00
_cell.angle_gamma   90.00
#
_symmetry.space_group_name_H-M   'P 1'
#
loop_
_entity.id
_entity.type
_entity.pdbx_description
1 polymer ?
#
loop_
_entity_poly.entity_id
_entity_poly.type
_entity_poly.pdbx_seq_one_letter_code
_entity_poly.pdbx_strand_id
1 'polypeptide(L)' 'MTDRAELLYDARNTLGEGPWWDSDNGWLYWTDITDKKIHRLAPESGSTEASV' A
#
# COMPACT_ATOMS: atom_id res chain seq x y z
N MET A 1 -25.35 10.09 0.85
CA MET A 1 -24.45 9.11 0.23
C MET A 1 -23.77 8.41 1.37
N THR A 2 -23.75 7.08 1.38
CA THR A 2 -23.03 6.31 2.40
C THR A 2 -21.71 5.92 1.78
N ASP A 3 -20.61 6.51 2.24
CA ASP A 3 -19.29 6.10 1.80
C ASP A 3 -19.01 4.70 2.35
N ARG A 4 -18.81 3.74 1.44
CA ARG A 4 -18.51 2.36 1.78
C ARG A 4 -17.02 2.12 1.53
N ALA A 5 -16.29 1.79 2.58
CA ALA A 5 -14.93 1.32 2.45
C ALA A 5 -14.92 -0.12 1.90
N GLU A 6 -13.98 -0.40 1.00
CA GLU A 6 -13.74 -1.73 0.42
C GLU A 6 -12.27 -2.08 0.53
N LEU A 7 -11.97 -3.38 0.58
CA LEU A 7 -10.60 -3.86 0.66
C LEU A 7 -9.94 -3.75 -0.72
N LEU A 8 -8.98 -2.83 -0.85
CA LEU A 8 -8.18 -2.69 -2.07
C LEU A 8 -7.11 -3.78 -2.18
N TYR A 9 -6.41 -4.09 -1.09
CA TYR A 9 -5.30 -5.03 -1.05
C TYR A 9 -5.11 -5.63 0.35
N ASP A 10 -5.00 -6.96 0.44
CA ASP A 10 -4.68 -7.68 1.68
C ASP A 10 -3.16 -7.70 1.89
N ALA A 11 -2.60 -6.63 2.46
CA ALA A 11 -1.16 -6.44 2.57
C ALA A 11 -0.48 -7.37 3.60
N ARG A 12 -1.25 -7.87 4.58
CA ARG A 12 -0.77 -8.73 5.68
C ARG A 12 0.45 -8.17 6.43
N ASN A 13 0.56 -6.85 6.52
CA ASN A 13 1.61 -6.20 7.29
C ASN A 13 1.43 -6.47 8.78
N THR A 14 2.55 -6.60 9.51
CA THR A 14 2.51 -6.64 10.97
C THR A 14 2.16 -5.26 11.53
N LEU A 15 2.77 -4.20 10.99
CA LEU A 15 2.40 -2.81 11.28
C LEU A 15 2.57 -1.92 10.04
N GLY A 16 1.49 -1.80 9.26
CA GLY A 16 1.43 -0.95 8.07
C GLY A 16 1.24 0.53 8.41
N GLU A 17 2.17 1.39 8.02
CA GLU A 17 2.15 2.83 8.36
C GLU A 17 2.73 3.73 7.26
N GLY A 18 2.39 5.02 7.36
CA GLY A 18 2.93 6.05 6.47
C GLY A 18 2.53 5.90 4.99
N PRO A 19 1.23 5.75 4.66
CA PRO A 19 0.79 5.69 3.28
C PRO A 19 1.13 7.00 2.54
N TRP A 20 1.73 6.89 1.37
CA TRP A 20 2.09 8.01 0.52
C TRP A 20 1.81 7.72 -0.95
N TRP A 21 1.13 8.63 -1.62
CA TRP A 21 0.75 8.49 -3.03
C TRP A 21 1.75 9.23 -3.93
N ASP A 22 2.35 8.48 -4.86
CA ASP A 22 3.12 9.00 -5.98
C ASP A 22 2.20 9.12 -7.20
N SER A 23 1.70 10.32 -7.46
CA SER A 23 0.78 10.59 -8.57
C SER A 23 1.44 10.51 -9.94
N ASP A 24 2.74 10.73 -10.03
CA ASP A 24 3.45 10.77 -11.32
C ASP A 24 3.64 9.36 -11.86
N ASN A 25 3.85 8.38 -10.98
CA ASN A 25 4.06 6.98 -11.35
C ASN A 25 2.88 6.05 -11.03
N GLY A 26 1.86 6.53 -10.30
CA GLY A 26 0.67 5.74 -9.97
C GLY A 26 0.90 4.69 -8.88
N TRP A 27 1.77 4.98 -7.91
CA TRP A 27 2.11 4.03 -6.83
C TRP A 27 1.70 4.55 -5.46
N LEU A 28 1.07 3.69 -4.67
CA LEU A 28 0.86 3.87 -3.24
C LEU A 28 1.99 3.17 -2.49
N TYR A 29 2.76 3.92 -1.71
CA TYR A 29 3.83 3.42 -0.87
C TYR A 29 3.41 3.36 0.60
N TRP A 30 3.95 2.42 1.37
CA TRP A 30 3.85 2.40 2.84
C TRP A 30 4.97 1.55 3.45
N THR A 31 5.11 1.61 4.76
CA THR A 31 6.08 0.79 5.52
C THR A 31 5.39 -0.34 6.26
N ASP A 32 6.01 -1.51 6.35
CA ASP A 32 5.81 -2.44 7.46
C ASP A 32 6.91 -2.19 8.49
N ILE A 33 6.58 -1.48 9.57
CA ILE A 33 7.58 -1.00 10.53
C ILE A 33 8.23 -2.18 11.26
N THR A 34 7.41 -3.14 11.71
CA THR A 34 7.89 -4.27 12.51
C THR A 34 8.76 -5.20 11.67
N ASP A 35 8.34 -5.46 10.43
CA ASP A 35 9.06 -6.37 9.51
C ASP A 35 10.13 -5.66 8.67
N LYS A 36 10.33 -4.34 8.87
CA LYS A 36 11.33 -3.50 8.19
C LYS A 36 11.24 -3.60 6.67
N LYS A 37 10.02 -3.43 6.13
CA LYS A 37 9.79 -3.46 4.69
C LYS A 37 9.18 -2.17 4.20
N ILE A 38 9.50 -1.81 2.96
CA ILE A 38 8.79 -0.80 2.19
C ILE A 38 7.94 -1.55 1.17
N HIS A 39 6.66 -1.22 1.10
CA HIS A 39 5.71 -1.78 0.17
C HIS A 39 5.28 -0.72 -0.84
N ARG A 40 4.92 -1.17 -2.04
CA ARG A 40 4.20 -0.36 -3.03
C ARG A 40 3.12 -1.15 -3.75
N LEU A 41 2.03 -0.49 -4.10
CA LEU A 41 0.90 -1.00 -4.87
C LEU A 41 0.56 -0.03 -6.00
N ALA A 42 0.39 -0.54 -7.22
CA ALA A 42 -0.23 0.17 -8.32
C ALA A 42 -1.72 -0.24 -8.39
N PRO A 43 -2.67 0.58 -7.91
CA PRO A 43 -4.07 0.18 -7.77
C PRO A 43 -4.74 -0.18 -9.10
N GLU A 44 -4.33 0.47 -10.19
CA GLU A 44 -4.93 0.25 -11.52
C GLU A 44 -4.59 -1.12 -12.11
N SER A 45 -3.37 -1.62 -11.88
CA SER A 45 -2.92 -2.92 -12.40
C SER A 45 -2.95 -4.03 -11.34
N GLY A 46 -3.08 -3.69 -10.06
CA GLY A 46 -2.91 -4.62 -8.94
C GLY A 46 -1.45 -5.06 -8.73
N SER A 47 -0.48 -4.44 -9.41
CA SER A 47 0.94 -4.78 -9.24
C SER A 47 1.43 -4.38 -7.85
N THR A 48 2.18 -5.27 -7.19
CA THR A 48 2.69 -5.04 -5.84
C THR A 48 4.15 -5.42 -5.71
N GLU A 49 4.87 -4.66 -4.91
CA GLU A 49 6.24 -4.99 -4.56
C GLU A 49 6.51 -4.69 -3.08
N ALA A 50 7.43 -5.46 -2.50
CA ALA A 50 7.94 -5.22 -1.16
C ALA A 50 9.47 -5.41 -1.16
N SER A 51 10.17 -4.46 -0.56
CA SER A 51 11.63 -4.47 -0.40
C SER A 51 12.00 -4.34 1.08
N VAL A 52 13.13 -4.92 1.48
CA VAL A 52 13.75 -4.72 2.80
C VAL A 52 14.54 -3.42 2.87
#